data_AF-A0A366ZWH8-F1
#
_entry.id   AF-A0A366ZWH8-F1
#
_cell.length_a   1.000
_cell.length_b   1.000
_cell.length_c   1.000
_cell.angle_alpha   90.00
_cell.angle_beta   90.00
_cell.angle_gamma   90.00
#
_symmetry.space_group_name_H-M   'P 1'
#
loop_
_entity.id
_entity.type
_entity.pdbx_description
1 polymer ?
#
loop_
_entity_poly.entity_id
_entity_poly.type
_entity_poly.pdbx_seq_one_letter_code
_entity_poly.pdbx_strand_id
1 'polypeptide(L)'
;MATTLRQLLDDLTDRAGARPAAATIEDVTGALAHLGRAVSGLAEDGLTLADSRRQRTATTLATACTTAGQLWPHSDGPLTDLAGVAADLVGRDRAIMGRSHRWAVTVEVAEAADHCARLGRRLLPEGAAPELDVVRQSAAALERVAQTDPPTAADSVVLDRLIPLPGPPTGEAEVTVLDAAAGLLAALDRARQADTLTLRDFRAAVAAAELTSRYAAGAAGQTGRDAGPPLLAGLAWQLAGRASMVFHDGRRGAPSDGGKVVSSSQALVRALRNEVGVLADRGEQHDSKTSADVAAAVQEAANQIPALADRLTTAVERWSRTGQLFANARDLPRMEAMPEDRIQAVIAGRHVRASGDDLDRLQQVVGRAANLSTGLADALNRAAGTEPLAQRHRADRCDRGAKVPGDADRLLSLDPPMS
;
A
#
# COMPACT_ATOMS: atom_id res chain seq x y z
N MET A 1 -14.08 4.02 4.34
CA MET A 1 -13.26 3.74 3.14
C MET A 1 -12.03 2.99 3.61
N ALA A 2 -11.85 1.76 3.12
CA ALA A 2 -10.77 0.88 3.53
C ALA A 2 -9.36 1.47 3.28
N THR A 3 -8.51 1.35 4.28
CA THR A 3 -7.09 1.73 4.24
C THR A 3 -6.16 0.52 4.23
N THR A 4 -6.69 -0.68 4.45
CA THR A 4 -5.96 -1.95 4.50
C THR A 4 -6.73 -3.07 3.78
N LEU A 5 -6.06 -4.16 3.41
CA LEU A 5 -6.70 -5.30 2.73
C LEU A 5 -7.78 -5.93 3.62
N ARG A 6 -7.53 -5.99 4.94
CA ARG A 6 -8.52 -6.36 5.96
C ARG A 6 -9.80 -5.55 5.80
N GLN A 7 -9.69 -4.23 5.85
CA GLN A 7 -10.85 -3.34 5.77
C GLN A 7 -11.59 -3.46 4.44
N LEU A 8 -10.90 -3.79 3.33
CA LEU A 8 -11.58 -4.03 2.06
C LEU A 8 -12.42 -5.32 2.09
N LEU A 9 -11.88 -6.39 2.66
CA LEU A 9 -12.57 -7.67 2.79
C LEU A 9 -13.72 -7.58 3.81
N ASP A 10 -13.53 -6.80 4.89
CA ASP A 10 -14.57 -6.47 5.86
C ASP A 10 -15.68 -5.63 5.18
N ASP A 11 -15.33 -4.53 4.48
CA ASP A 11 -16.28 -3.68 3.74
C ASP A 11 -17.06 -4.50 2.70
N LEU A 12 -16.41 -5.45 2.02
CA LEU A 12 -17.03 -6.37 1.07
C LEU A 12 -18.01 -7.33 1.77
N THR A 13 -17.61 -7.89 2.90
CA THR A 13 -18.42 -8.79 3.73
C THR A 13 -19.64 -8.09 4.30
N ASP A 14 -19.46 -6.88 4.85
CA ASP A 14 -20.53 -6.05 5.40
C ASP A 14 -21.56 -5.68 4.33
N ARG A 15 -21.11 -5.28 3.14
CA ARG A 15 -22.01 -4.98 2.01
C ARG A 15 -22.74 -6.22 1.51
N ALA A 16 -22.07 -7.37 1.49
CA ALA A 16 -22.71 -8.65 1.14
C ALA A 16 -23.71 -9.12 2.23
N GLY A 17 -23.54 -8.68 3.48
CA GLY A 17 -24.45 -8.94 4.60
C GLY A 17 -25.63 -7.96 4.69
N ALA A 18 -25.49 -6.75 4.15
CA ALA A 18 -26.52 -5.70 4.18
C ALA A 18 -27.76 -6.04 3.32
N ARG A 19 -28.87 -5.32 3.55
CA ARG A 19 -30.14 -5.56 2.84
C ARG A 19 -29.97 -5.38 1.32
N PRO A 20 -30.63 -6.21 0.48
CA PRO A 20 -30.25 -6.42 -0.93
C PRO A 20 -30.57 -5.28 -1.91
N ALA A 21 -31.02 -4.11 -1.44
CA ALA A 21 -31.76 -3.15 -2.27
C ALA A 21 -30.98 -2.53 -3.46
N ALA A 22 -29.66 -2.75 -3.54
CA ALA A 22 -28.80 -2.22 -4.60
C ALA A 22 -27.86 -3.26 -5.25
N ALA A 23 -27.85 -4.52 -4.81
CA ALA A 23 -26.92 -5.53 -5.34
C ALA A 23 -27.58 -6.37 -6.45
N THR A 24 -26.87 -6.55 -7.57
CA THR A 24 -27.30 -7.39 -8.69
C THR A 24 -26.58 -8.74 -8.66
N ILE A 25 -27.11 -9.75 -9.37
CA ILE A 25 -26.44 -11.04 -9.45
C ILE A 25 -25.13 -10.95 -10.25
N GLU A 26 -25.10 -10.06 -11.25
CA GLU A 26 -23.92 -9.73 -12.03
C GLU A 26 -22.81 -9.11 -11.15
N ASP A 27 -23.15 -8.23 -10.20
CA ASP A 27 -22.18 -7.66 -9.26
C ASP A 27 -21.64 -8.71 -8.27
N VAL A 28 -22.49 -9.61 -7.78
CA VAL A 28 -22.06 -10.71 -6.90
C VAL A 28 -21.12 -11.67 -7.64
N THR A 29 -21.43 -12.01 -8.88
CA THR A 29 -20.65 -12.98 -9.66
C THR A 29 -19.35 -12.36 -10.18
N GLY A 30 -19.35 -11.08 -10.53
CA GLY A 30 -18.14 -10.30 -10.77
C GLY A 30 -17.20 -10.27 -9.56
N ALA A 31 -17.74 -10.04 -8.36
CA ALA A 31 -16.96 -10.13 -7.12
C ALA A 31 -16.35 -11.53 -6.92
N LEU A 32 -17.14 -12.59 -7.09
CA LEU A 32 -16.66 -13.98 -6.98
C LEU A 32 -15.56 -14.30 -8.01
N ALA A 33 -15.65 -13.79 -9.24
CA ALA A 33 -14.59 -13.97 -10.24
C ALA A 33 -13.25 -13.37 -9.76
N HIS A 34 -13.27 -12.16 -9.20
CA HIS A 34 -12.06 -11.51 -8.67
C HIS A 34 -11.51 -12.21 -7.44
N LEU A 35 -12.35 -12.63 -6.50
CA LEU A 35 -11.90 -13.42 -5.33
C LEU A 35 -11.31 -14.76 -5.78
N GLY A 36 -11.91 -15.44 -6.76
CA GLY A 36 -11.37 -16.65 -7.38
C GLY A 36 -9.99 -16.43 -7.97
N ARG A 37 -9.79 -15.34 -8.72
CA ARG A 37 -8.47 -14.92 -9.24
C ARG A 37 -7.44 -14.71 -8.13
N ALA A 38 -7.84 -14.09 -7.03
CA ALA A 38 -6.96 -13.85 -5.87
C ALA A 38 -6.52 -15.18 -5.22
N VAL A 39 -7.46 -16.09 -4.93
CA VAL A 39 -7.15 -17.39 -4.31
C VAL A 39 -6.32 -18.26 -5.25
N SER A 40 -6.61 -18.27 -6.56
CA SER A 40 -5.80 -18.99 -7.55
C SER A 40 -4.34 -18.53 -7.52
N GLY A 41 -4.08 -17.22 -7.55
CA GLY A 41 -2.71 -16.69 -7.51
C GLY A 41 -1.97 -17.03 -6.21
N LEU A 42 -2.66 -17.01 -5.06
CA LEU A 42 -2.09 -17.43 -3.78
C LEU A 42 -1.78 -18.93 -3.73
N ALA A 43 -2.67 -19.76 -4.30
CA ALA A 43 -2.49 -21.19 -4.39
C ALA A 43 -1.34 -21.57 -5.33
N GLU A 44 -1.21 -20.93 -6.49
CA GLU A 44 -0.10 -21.14 -7.44
C GLU A 44 1.27 -20.89 -6.79
N ASP A 45 1.40 -19.85 -5.97
CA ASP A 45 2.64 -19.56 -5.23
C ASP A 45 2.90 -20.53 -4.06
N GLY A 46 1.95 -21.41 -3.77
CA GLY A 46 2.02 -22.45 -2.76
C GLY A 46 1.65 -21.95 -1.36
N LEU A 47 0.63 -22.57 -0.77
CA LEU A 47 0.24 -22.39 0.63
C LEU A 47 1.05 -23.30 1.57
N THR A 48 1.65 -24.36 1.04
CA THR A 48 2.47 -25.37 1.76
C THR A 48 3.61 -25.90 0.89
N LEU A 49 4.54 -26.67 1.48
CA LEU A 49 5.68 -27.27 0.75
C LEU A 49 5.33 -28.50 -0.12
N ALA A 50 4.12 -29.04 0.00
CA ALA A 50 3.61 -30.19 -0.77
C ALA A 50 2.07 -30.10 -0.92
N ASP A 51 1.47 -31.05 -1.63
CA ASP A 51 0.02 -31.18 -1.91
C ASP A 51 -0.79 -31.41 -0.61
N SER A 52 -0.95 -30.34 0.16
CA SER A 52 -1.58 -30.36 1.47
C SER A 52 -3.08 -30.21 1.37
N ARG A 53 -3.77 -30.50 2.47
CA ARG A 53 -5.21 -30.23 2.59
C ARG A 53 -5.52 -28.74 2.35
N ARG A 54 -4.69 -27.80 2.82
CA ARG A 54 -4.83 -26.35 2.60
C ARG A 54 -4.79 -26.02 1.10
N GLN A 55 -3.79 -26.56 0.41
CA GLN A 55 -3.58 -26.34 -1.02
C GLN A 55 -4.80 -26.81 -1.83
N ARG A 56 -5.24 -28.06 -1.61
CA ARG A 56 -6.39 -28.63 -2.31
C ARG A 56 -7.67 -27.85 -2.04
N THR A 57 -7.98 -27.52 -0.79
CA THR A 57 -9.20 -26.75 -0.45
C THR A 57 -9.19 -25.35 -1.05
N ALA A 58 -8.03 -24.69 -1.10
CA ALA A 58 -7.90 -23.37 -1.72
C ALA A 58 -8.11 -23.44 -3.24
N THR A 59 -7.49 -24.41 -3.92
CA THR A 59 -7.70 -24.61 -5.37
C THR A 59 -9.15 -24.95 -5.70
N THR A 60 -9.81 -25.78 -4.88
CA THR A 60 -11.25 -26.09 -5.04
C THR A 60 -12.10 -24.84 -4.88
N LEU A 61 -11.87 -24.02 -3.85
CA LEU A 61 -12.58 -22.76 -3.66
C LEU A 61 -12.35 -21.79 -4.83
N ALA A 62 -11.11 -21.63 -5.28
CA ALA A 62 -10.77 -20.75 -6.38
C ALA A 62 -11.48 -21.16 -7.68
N THR A 63 -11.54 -22.47 -7.94
CA THR A 63 -12.28 -23.04 -9.07
C THR A 63 -13.77 -22.75 -8.94
N ALA A 64 -14.37 -23.03 -7.77
CA ALA A 64 -15.78 -22.78 -7.53
C ALA A 64 -16.16 -21.30 -7.74
N CYS A 65 -15.35 -20.37 -7.22
CA CYS A 65 -15.56 -18.94 -7.40
C CYS A 65 -15.44 -18.53 -8.87
N THR A 66 -14.45 -19.06 -9.58
CA THR A 66 -14.25 -18.80 -11.01
C THR A 66 -15.42 -19.32 -11.85
N THR A 67 -15.89 -20.53 -11.60
CA THR A 67 -17.05 -21.11 -12.28
C THR A 67 -18.32 -20.29 -12.01
N ALA A 68 -18.57 -19.92 -10.75
CA ALA A 68 -19.71 -19.08 -10.40
C ALA A 68 -19.64 -17.69 -11.07
N GLY A 69 -18.44 -17.11 -11.16
CA GLY A 69 -18.20 -15.82 -11.82
C GLY A 69 -18.39 -15.83 -13.34
N GLN A 70 -18.36 -17.01 -13.98
CA GLN A 70 -18.57 -17.16 -15.43
C GLN A 70 -20.04 -17.31 -15.83
N LEU A 71 -20.94 -17.48 -14.86
CA LEU A 71 -22.36 -17.73 -15.12
C LEU A 71 -23.10 -16.50 -15.67
N TRP A 72 -22.60 -15.29 -15.39
CA TRP A 72 -23.18 -14.03 -15.84
C TRP A 72 -22.13 -13.13 -16.52
N PRO A 73 -22.57 -12.20 -17.39
CA PRO A 73 -21.72 -11.14 -17.89
C PRO A 73 -21.16 -10.31 -16.74
N HIS A 74 -19.91 -9.88 -16.87
CA HIS A 74 -19.28 -9.01 -15.87
C HIS A 74 -19.95 -7.63 -15.97
N SER A 75 -20.55 -7.18 -14.87
CA SER A 75 -21.04 -5.82 -14.73
C SER A 75 -20.18 -5.06 -13.74
N ASP A 76 -19.96 -3.77 -14.02
CA ASP A 76 -19.39 -2.86 -13.03
C ASP A 76 -20.37 -2.72 -11.85
N GLY A 77 -19.85 -2.83 -10.63
CA GLY A 77 -20.67 -2.83 -9.43
C GLY A 77 -19.83 -2.72 -8.16
N PRO A 78 -20.42 -2.21 -7.07
CA PRO A 78 -19.67 -1.88 -5.86
C PRO A 78 -19.02 -3.08 -5.17
N LEU A 79 -19.55 -4.30 -5.32
CA LEU A 79 -18.91 -5.51 -4.80
C LEU A 79 -17.78 -5.97 -5.72
N THR A 80 -18.02 -5.92 -7.03
CA THR A 80 -17.05 -6.25 -8.08
C THR A 80 -15.81 -5.35 -7.97
N ASP A 81 -16.00 -4.05 -7.79
CA ASP A 81 -14.91 -3.07 -7.63
C ASP A 81 -14.07 -3.37 -6.38
N LEU A 82 -14.72 -3.60 -5.23
CA LEU A 82 -14.02 -3.90 -3.98
C LEU A 82 -13.24 -5.21 -4.07
N ALA A 83 -13.85 -6.26 -4.63
CA ALA A 83 -13.21 -7.55 -4.83
C ALA A 83 -12.07 -7.48 -5.88
N GLY A 84 -12.27 -6.69 -6.94
CA GLY A 84 -11.26 -6.44 -7.98
C GLY A 84 -10.02 -5.77 -7.38
N VAL A 85 -10.24 -4.69 -6.62
CA VAL A 85 -9.19 -4.01 -5.86
C VAL A 85 -8.48 -4.95 -4.89
N ALA A 86 -9.23 -5.73 -4.10
CA ALA A 86 -8.65 -6.69 -3.16
C ALA A 86 -7.77 -7.72 -3.91
N ALA A 87 -8.26 -8.24 -5.03
CA ALA A 87 -7.53 -9.20 -5.85
C ALA A 87 -6.27 -8.61 -6.50
N ASP A 88 -6.30 -7.35 -6.94
CA ASP A 88 -5.13 -6.67 -7.49
C ASP A 88 -4.06 -6.42 -6.41
N LEU A 89 -4.48 -6.09 -5.19
CA LEU A 89 -3.56 -5.93 -4.05
C LEU A 89 -2.93 -7.25 -3.63
N VAL A 90 -3.73 -8.31 -3.57
CA VAL A 90 -3.22 -9.67 -3.34
C VAL A 90 -2.23 -10.06 -4.45
N GLY A 91 -2.57 -9.82 -5.71
CA GLY A 91 -1.70 -10.10 -6.86
C GLY A 91 -0.39 -9.30 -6.83
N ARG A 92 -0.44 -8.04 -6.42
CA ARG A 92 0.73 -7.17 -6.25
C ARG A 92 1.65 -7.66 -5.13
N ASP A 93 1.08 -8.04 -3.99
CA ASP A 93 1.84 -8.40 -2.80
C ASP A 93 2.20 -9.90 -2.74
N ARG A 94 1.74 -10.72 -3.69
CA ARG A 94 2.02 -12.18 -3.71
C ARG A 94 3.51 -12.53 -3.64
N ALA A 95 4.35 -11.76 -4.33
CA ALA A 95 5.81 -11.97 -4.39
C ALA A 95 6.52 -11.70 -3.05
N ILE A 96 5.82 -11.05 -2.13
CA ILE A 96 6.35 -10.65 -0.83
C ILE A 96 5.73 -11.42 0.33
N MET A 97 4.63 -12.13 0.10
CA MET A 97 3.96 -12.99 1.05
C MET A 97 4.74 -14.30 1.24
N GLY A 98 4.96 -14.68 2.50
CA GLY A 98 5.37 -16.04 2.86
C GLY A 98 4.16 -16.98 2.82
N ARG A 99 4.40 -18.29 2.94
CA ARG A 99 3.32 -19.30 2.94
C ARG A 99 2.23 -19.03 3.99
N SER A 100 2.63 -18.66 5.20
CA SER A 100 1.70 -18.38 6.29
C SER A 100 0.87 -17.12 6.02
N HIS A 101 1.47 -16.07 5.43
CA HIS A 101 0.72 -14.89 4.99
C HIS A 101 -0.31 -15.24 3.92
N ARG A 102 0.07 -16.03 2.91
CA ARG A 102 -0.85 -16.47 1.85
C ARG A 102 -1.99 -17.30 2.41
N TRP A 103 -1.73 -18.13 3.42
CA TRP A 103 -2.77 -18.87 4.13
C TRP A 103 -3.73 -17.92 4.85
N ALA A 104 -3.22 -16.95 5.61
CA ALA A 104 -4.06 -15.97 6.30
C ALA A 104 -4.98 -15.21 5.33
N VAL A 105 -4.43 -14.70 4.22
CA VAL A 105 -5.22 -14.00 3.19
C VAL A 105 -6.27 -14.92 2.56
N THR A 106 -5.91 -16.18 2.29
CA THR A 106 -6.84 -17.15 1.70
C THR A 106 -8.04 -17.42 2.61
N VAL A 107 -7.85 -17.44 3.93
CA VAL A 107 -8.93 -17.62 4.91
C VAL A 107 -9.91 -16.44 4.87
N GLU A 108 -9.42 -15.20 4.91
CA GLU A 108 -10.27 -14.00 4.84
C GLU A 108 -11.00 -13.88 3.49
N VAL A 109 -10.32 -14.20 2.39
CA VAL A 109 -10.95 -14.20 1.06
C VAL A 109 -12.04 -15.27 0.95
N ALA A 110 -11.86 -16.43 1.62
CA ALA A 110 -12.88 -17.47 1.65
C ALA A 110 -14.14 -17.03 2.40
N GLU A 111 -13.99 -16.30 3.50
CA GLU A 111 -15.11 -15.71 4.23
C GLU A 111 -15.87 -14.70 3.37
N ALA A 112 -15.15 -13.79 2.70
CA ALA A 112 -15.77 -12.84 1.78
C ALA A 112 -16.53 -13.56 0.64
N ALA A 113 -15.93 -14.62 0.06
CA ALA A 113 -16.56 -15.41 -1.00
C ALA A 113 -17.85 -16.11 -0.53
N ASP A 114 -17.86 -16.64 0.70
CA ASP A 114 -19.04 -17.25 1.30
C ASP A 114 -20.18 -16.22 1.51
N HIS A 115 -19.84 -15.00 1.93
CA HIS A 115 -20.81 -13.91 2.06
C HIS A 115 -21.37 -13.46 0.71
N CYS A 116 -20.52 -13.28 -0.30
CA CYS A 116 -20.97 -13.00 -1.68
C CYS A 116 -21.90 -14.11 -2.20
N ALA A 117 -21.52 -15.38 -2.03
CA ALA A 117 -22.34 -16.51 -2.47
C ALA A 117 -23.69 -16.58 -1.73
N ARG A 118 -23.72 -16.31 -0.42
CA ARG A 118 -24.97 -16.18 0.36
C ARG A 118 -25.85 -15.05 -0.17
N LEU A 119 -25.29 -13.91 -0.53
CA LEU A 119 -26.05 -12.82 -1.14
C LEU A 119 -26.64 -13.25 -2.48
N GLY A 120 -25.83 -13.84 -3.37
CA GLY A 120 -26.30 -14.34 -4.68
C GLY A 120 -27.45 -15.35 -4.54
N ARG A 121 -27.37 -16.26 -3.57
CA ARG A 121 -28.47 -17.21 -3.26
C ARG A 121 -29.77 -16.52 -2.84
N ARG A 122 -29.71 -15.34 -2.20
CA ARG A 122 -30.91 -14.56 -1.80
C ARG A 122 -31.49 -13.74 -2.96
N LEU A 123 -30.68 -13.41 -3.95
CA LEU A 123 -31.11 -12.67 -5.14
C LEU A 123 -31.79 -13.56 -6.19
N LEU A 124 -31.55 -14.87 -6.13
CA LEU A 124 -32.05 -15.83 -7.11
C LEU A 124 -33.18 -16.71 -6.55
N PRO A 125 -34.05 -17.25 -7.43
CA PRO A 125 -35.01 -18.28 -7.05
C PRO A 125 -34.33 -19.51 -6.46
N GLU A 126 -35.09 -20.24 -5.62
CA GLU A 126 -34.64 -21.51 -5.06
C GLU A 126 -34.26 -22.51 -6.19
N GLY A 127 -33.11 -23.17 -6.07
CA GLY A 127 -32.59 -24.10 -7.08
C GLY A 127 -31.86 -23.47 -8.28
N ALA A 128 -31.95 -22.16 -8.52
CA ALA A 128 -31.15 -21.50 -9.56
C ALA A 128 -29.68 -21.35 -9.11
N ALA A 129 -28.71 -21.55 -10.01
CA ALA A 129 -27.27 -21.35 -9.75
C ALA A 129 -26.66 -22.25 -8.64
N PRO A 130 -26.64 -23.58 -8.82
CA PRO A 130 -26.05 -24.51 -7.85
C PRO A 130 -24.56 -24.24 -7.56
N GLU A 131 -23.85 -23.57 -8.47
CA GLU A 131 -22.45 -23.17 -8.33
C GLU A 131 -22.22 -22.26 -7.11
N LEU A 132 -23.19 -21.43 -6.74
CA LEU A 132 -23.12 -20.61 -5.54
C LEU A 132 -23.11 -21.46 -4.26
N ASP A 133 -23.81 -22.59 -4.24
CA ASP A 133 -23.74 -23.52 -3.12
C ASP A 133 -22.42 -24.28 -3.08
N VAL A 134 -21.81 -24.55 -4.24
CA VAL A 134 -20.45 -25.12 -4.32
C VAL A 134 -19.41 -24.16 -3.74
N VAL A 135 -19.54 -22.84 -4.00
CA VAL A 135 -18.67 -21.82 -3.37
C VAL A 135 -18.80 -21.88 -1.85
N ARG A 136 -20.03 -21.87 -1.31
CA ARG A 136 -20.28 -21.92 0.14
C ARG A 136 -19.73 -23.19 0.78
N GLN A 137 -19.95 -24.35 0.15
CA GLN A 137 -19.41 -25.63 0.64
C GLN A 137 -17.88 -25.64 0.64
N SER A 138 -17.26 -25.06 -0.39
CA SER A 138 -15.80 -24.95 -0.50
C SER A 138 -15.22 -23.99 0.55
N ALA A 139 -15.87 -22.85 0.78
CA ALA A 139 -15.49 -21.90 1.81
C ALA A 139 -15.61 -22.52 3.21
N ALA A 140 -16.71 -23.22 3.51
CA ALA A 140 -16.88 -23.95 4.77
C ALA A 140 -15.88 -25.12 4.94
N ALA A 141 -15.44 -25.75 3.84
CA ALA A 141 -14.36 -26.73 3.90
C ALA A 141 -13.02 -26.08 4.25
N LEU A 142 -12.74 -24.90 3.70
CA LEU A 142 -11.53 -24.12 3.99
C LEU A 142 -11.55 -23.60 5.43
N GLU A 143 -12.68 -23.10 5.91
CA GLU A 143 -12.86 -22.67 7.30
C GLU A 143 -12.56 -23.81 8.29
N ARG A 144 -13.06 -25.02 8.03
CA ARG A 144 -12.74 -26.21 8.86
C ARG A 144 -11.24 -26.54 8.88
N VAL A 145 -10.54 -26.30 7.77
CA VAL A 145 -9.06 -26.43 7.73
C VAL A 145 -8.41 -25.33 8.56
N ALA A 146 -8.90 -24.10 8.47
CA ALA A 146 -8.44 -22.97 9.29
C ALA A 146 -8.68 -23.18 10.79
N GLN A 147 -9.79 -23.79 11.19
CA GLN A 147 -10.03 -24.12 12.59
C GLN A 147 -9.03 -25.16 13.14
N THR A 148 -8.53 -26.05 12.27
CA THR A 148 -7.51 -27.05 12.65
C THR A 148 -6.10 -26.46 12.70
N ASP A 149 -5.83 -25.47 11.84
CA ASP A 149 -4.52 -24.82 11.72
C ASP A 149 -4.74 -23.31 11.48
N PRO A 150 -5.10 -22.56 12.54
CA PRO A 150 -5.56 -21.18 12.43
C PRO A 150 -4.41 -20.24 12.06
N PRO A 151 -4.64 -19.27 11.16
CA PRO A 151 -3.71 -18.17 10.97
C PRO A 151 -3.42 -17.50 12.31
N THR A 152 -2.15 -17.29 12.60
CA THR A 152 -1.74 -16.52 13.77
C THR A 152 -1.84 -15.02 13.47
N ALA A 153 -1.86 -14.20 14.52
CA ALA A 153 -1.83 -12.74 14.35
C ALA A 153 -0.59 -12.25 13.56
N ALA A 154 0.52 -12.99 13.61
CA ALA A 154 1.71 -12.73 12.79
C ALA A 154 1.43 -12.98 11.31
N ASP A 155 0.77 -14.09 11.01
CA ASP A 155 0.43 -14.49 9.64
C ASP A 155 -0.53 -13.50 8.98
N SER A 156 -1.46 -12.95 9.78
CA SER A 156 -2.44 -11.97 9.32
C SER A 156 -1.87 -10.57 9.08
N VAL A 157 -0.59 -10.29 9.36
CA VAL A 157 -0.15 -8.90 9.36
C VAL A 157 -0.11 -8.25 7.98
N VAL A 158 -0.02 -9.06 6.92
CA VAL A 158 -0.10 -8.56 5.54
C VAL A 158 -1.46 -7.91 5.26
N LEU A 159 -2.52 -8.33 5.95
CA LEU A 159 -3.86 -7.78 5.82
C LEU A 159 -3.95 -6.34 6.36
N ASP A 160 -3.05 -5.96 7.26
CA ASP A 160 -3.01 -4.62 7.87
C ASP A 160 -2.09 -3.65 7.12
N ARG A 161 -1.50 -4.09 5.99
CA ARG A 161 -0.66 -3.23 5.18
C ARG A 161 -1.50 -2.12 4.56
N LEU A 162 -0.99 -0.88 4.63
CA LEU A 162 -1.66 0.28 4.03
C LEU A 162 -1.68 0.18 2.50
N ILE A 163 -2.84 0.51 1.94
CA ILE A 163 -3.09 0.43 0.50
C ILE A 163 -2.94 1.80 -0.18
N PRO A 164 -2.21 1.88 -1.31
CA PRO A 164 -2.38 2.95 -2.30
C PRO A 164 -3.65 2.72 -3.13
N LEU A 165 -4.76 3.37 -2.79
CA LEU A 165 -5.97 3.40 -3.63
C LEU A 165 -6.28 4.84 -4.06
N PRO A 166 -6.83 5.08 -5.26
CA PRO A 166 -7.49 6.35 -5.56
C PRO A 166 -8.77 6.44 -4.72
N GLY A 167 -9.10 7.64 -4.23
CA GLY A 167 -10.29 7.90 -3.42
C GLY A 167 -11.18 8.94 -4.09
N PRO A 168 -12.50 8.93 -3.82
CA PRO A 168 -13.39 9.97 -4.30
C PRO A 168 -13.09 11.31 -3.59
N PRO A 169 -13.32 12.46 -4.25
CA PRO A 169 -13.11 13.77 -3.63
C PRO A 169 -14.18 14.02 -2.56
N THR A 170 -13.81 14.44 -1.34
CA THR A 170 -14.83 14.91 -0.36
C THR A 170 -14.26 15.83 0.73
N GLY A 171 -14.62 17.11 0.68
CA GLY A 171 -15.62 17.76 1.55
C GLY A 171 -15.34 18.02 3.04
N GLU A 172 -14.34 17.44 3.69
CA GLU A 172 -13.98 17.79 5.08
C GLU A 172 -12.76 18.72 5.10
N ALA A 173 -12.69 19.60 6.11
CA ALA A 173 -11.62 20.59 6.28
C ALA A 173 -10.24 19.94 6.05
N GLU A 174 -9.58 20.34 4.95
CA GLU A 174 -8.40 19.66 4.44
C GLU A 174 -7.25 19.76 5.43
N VAL A 175 -6.92 18.63 6.08
CA VAL A 175 -5.64 18.48 6.76
C VAL A 175 -4.56 18.51 5.68
N THR A 176 -3.68 19.50 5.74
CA THR A 176 -2.58 19.61 4.76
C THR A 176 -1.64 18.41 4.88
N VAL A 177 -0.92 18.11 3.80
CA VAL A 177 0.10 17.05 3.81
C VAL A 177 1.14 17.27 4.90
N LEU A 178 1.56 18.52 5.10
CA LEU A 178 2.52 18.89 6.12
C LEU A 178 1.98 18.64 7.54
N ASP A 179 0.75 19.07 7.81
CA ASP A 179 0.10 18.84 9.12
C ASP A 179 -0.02 17.35 9.43
N ALA A 180 -0.37 16.55 8.41
CA ALA A 180 -0.47 15.10 8.56
C ALA A 180 0.90 14.44 8.80
N ALA A 181 1.96 14.92 8.12
CA ALA A 181 3.33 14.45 8.34
C ALA A 181 3.84 14.80 9.75
N ALA A 182 3.59 16.04 10.20
CA ALA A 182 3.91 16.50 11.55
C ALA A 182 3.12 15.70 12.61
N GLY A 183 1.84 15.42 12.36
CA GLY A 183 1.00 14.58 13.20
C GLY A 183 1.56 13.17 13.38
N LEU A 184 2.05 12.55 12.30
CA LEU A 184 2.71 11.24 12.33
C LEU A 184 4.00 11.26 13.14
N LEU A 185 4.88 12.25 12.92
CA LEU A 185 6.10 12.40 13.71
C LEU A 185 5.79 12.57 15.21
N ALA A 186 4.82 13.41 15.55
CA ALA A 186 4.40 13.61 16.94
C ALA A 186 3.80 12.33 17.55
N ALA A 187 3.08 11.53 16.78
CA ALA A 187 2.57 10.23 17.23
C ALA A 187 3.69 9.23 17.50
N LEU A 188 4.69 9.16 16.62
CA LEU A 188 5.88 8.33 16.81
C LEU A 188 6.68 8.76 18.05
N ASP A 189 6.86 10.06 18.26
CA ASP A 189 7.58 10.57 19.42
C ASP A 189 6.86 10.26 20.74
N ARG A 190 5.52 10.38 20.79
CA ARG A 190 4.72 9.95 21.95
C ARG A 190 4.83 8.44 22.20
N ALA A 191 4.68 7.62 21.16
CA ALA A 191 4.78 6.17 21.27
C ALA A 191 6.19 5.72 21.73
N ARG A 192 7.23 6.41 21.28
CA ARG A 192 8.62 6.20 21.70
C ARG A 192 8.82 6.56 23.17
N GLN A 193 8.35 7.72 23.60
CA GLN A 193 8.44 8.19 24.99
C GLN A 193 7.70 7.27 25.96
N ALA A 194 6.53 6.77 25.57
CA ALA A 194 5.72 5.87 26.38
C ALA A 194 6.18 4.41 26.35
N ASP A 195 7.16 4.05 25.52
CA ASP A 195 7.52 2.65 25.23
C ASP A 195 6.33 1.79 24.76
N THR A 196 5.47 2.38 23.93
CA THR A 196 4.25 1.73 23.45
C THR A 196 4.26 1.44 21.95
N LEU A 197 5.30 1.83 21.22
CA LEU A 197 5.38 1.62 19.77
C LEU A 197 5.29 0.12 19.44
N THR A 198 4.20 -0.26 18.80
CA THR A 198 3.95 -1.63 18.34
C THR A 198 4.56 -1.87 16.97
N LEU A 199 4.73 -3.13 16.56
CA LEU A 199 5.14 -3.44 15.19
C LEU A 199 4.05 -3.09 14.19
N ARG A 200 2.78 -3.05 14.62
CA ARG A 200 1.69 -2.49 13.83
C ARG A 200 1.90 -1.00 13.54
N ASP A 201 2.22 -0.20 14.57
CA ASP A 201 2.53 1.22 14.42
C ASP A 201 3.74 1.44 13.51
N PHE A 202 4.80 0.65 13.71
CA PHE A 202 5.99 0.67 12.86
C PHE A 202 5.66 0.36 11.40
N ARG A 203 4.88 -0.68 11.13
CA ARG A 203 4.49 -1.06 9.76
C ARG A 203 3.63 0.00 9.10
N ALA A 204 2.74 0.65 9.83
CA ALA A 204 1.94 1.75 9.32
C ALA A 204 2.83 2.95 8.93
N ALA A 205 3.79 3.32 9.79
CA ALA A 205 4.74 4.40 9.50
C ALA A 205 5.67 4.08 8.32
N VAL A 206 6.18 2.83 8.24
CA VAL A 206 6.96 2.35 7.08
C VAL A 206 6.16 2.43 5.79
N ALA A 207 4.90 2.01 5.81
CA ALA A 207 4.04 2.07 4.64
C ALA A 207 3.73 3.52 4.24
N ALA A 208 3.55 4.43 5.21
CA ALA A 208 3.43 5.86 4.93
C ALA A 208 4.69 6.43 4.26
N ALA A 209 5.89 6.05 4.72
CA ALA A 209 7.15 6.45 4.11
C ALA A 209 7.34 5.90 2.68
N GLU A 210 6.98 4.63 2.46
CA GLU A 210 6.94 4.00 1.13
C GLU A 210 6.03 4.78 0.17
N LEU A 211 4.80 5.06 0.61
CA LEU A 211 3.81 5.75 -0.20
C LEU A 211 4.20 7.20 -0.48
N THR A 212 4.70 7.93 0.52
CA THR A 212 5.22 9.29 0.35
C THR A 212 6.35 9.31 -0.70
N SER A 213 7.28 8.36 -0.64
CA SER A 213 8.37 8.24 -1.62
C SER A 213 7.83 7.97 -3.03
N ARG A 214 6.79 7.15 -3.17
CA ARG A 214 6.15 6.89 -4.48
C ARG A 214 5.41 8.11 -5.03
N TYR A 215 4.69 8.83 -4.18
CA TYR A 215 4.06 10.10 -4.60
C TYR A 215 5.13 11.10 -5.03
N ALA A 216 6.27 11.18 -4.34
CA ALA A 216 7.39 12.02 -4.75
C ALA A 216 7.97 11.61 -6.10
N ALA A 217 8.05 10.32 -6.40
CA ALA A 217 8.46 9.83 -7.72
C ALA A 217 7.46 10.24 -8.82
N GLY A 218 6.16 10.11 -8.56
CA GLY A 218 5.12 10.53 -9.49
C GLY A 218 5.18 12.03 -9.78
N ALA A 219 5.27 12.86 -8.73
CA ALA A 219 5.40 14.31 -8.86
C ALA A 219 6.70 14.73 -9.57
N ALA A 220 7.82 14.05 -9.31
CA ALA A 220 9.07 14.27 -10.03
C ALA A 220 8.92 13.98 -11.53
N GLY A 221 8.31 12.85 -11.89
CA GLY A 221 8.05 12.49 -13.30
C GLY A 221 7.16 13.50 -14.02
N GLN A 222 6.11 14.00 -13.37
CA GLN A 222 5.20 15.02 -13.93
C GLN A 222 5.89 16.37 -14.14
N THR A 223 6.86 16.71 -13.29
CA THR A 223 7.63 17.96 -13.37
C THR A 223 8.92 17.83 -14.18
N GLY A 224 9.16 16.68 -14.83
CA GLY A 224 10.36 16.41 -15.62
C GLY A 224 11.65 16.29 -14.77
N ARG A 225 11.52 16.12 -13.45
CA ARG A 225 12.62 15.88 -12.51
C ARG A 225 12.95 14.39 -12.45
N ASP A 226 14.15 14.07 -11.96
CA ASP A 226 14.59 12.68 -11.80
C ASP A 226 13.78 11.94 -10.72
N ALA A 227 12.99 10.95 -11.16
CA ALA A 227 12.19 10.08 -10.30
C ALA A 227 13.00 8.91 -9.68
N GLY A 228 14.27 8.72 -10.08
CA GLY A 228 15.11 7.62 -9.62
C GLY A 228 15.31 7.58 -8.10
N PRO A 229 15.81 8.66 -7.46
CA PRO A 229 15.98 8.71 -6.00
C PRO A 229 14.69 8.40 -5.20
N PRO A 230 13.52 9.01 -5.48
CA PRO A 230 12.30 8.68 -4.75
C PRO A 230 11.81 7.25 -5.00
N LEU A 231 11.98 6.70 -6.20
CA LEU A 231 11.66 5.29 -6.47
C LEU A 231 12.52 4.34 -5.64
N LEU A 232 13.83 4.58 -5.57
CA LEU A 232 14.76 3.77 -4.78
C LEU A 232 14.46 3.84 -3.27
N ALA A 233 14.14 5.04 -2.75
CA ALA A 233 13.72 5.21 -1.36
C ALA A 233 12.41 4.44 -1.07
N GLY A 234 11.42 4.53 -1.97
CA GLY A 234 10.17 3.79 -1.84
C GLY A 234 10.37 2.27 -1.84
N LEU A 235 11.24 1.74 -2.72
CA LEU A 235 11.60 0.32 -2.74
C LEU A 235 12.31 -0.12 -1.45
N ALA A 236 13.16 0.72 -0.88
CA ALA A 236 13.84 0.43 0.37
C ALA A 236 12.85 0.37 1.56
N TRP A 237 11.89 1.29 1.64
CA TRP A 237 10.82 1.23 2.64
C TRP A 237 9.92 0.01 2.45
N GLN A 238 9.61 -0.35 1.20
CA GLN A 238 8.90 -1.60 0.90
C GLN A 238 9.67 -2.82 1.43
N LEU A 239 11.00 -2.88 1.24
CA LEU A 239 11.85 -3.95 1.77
C LEU A 239 11.88 -3.96 3.30
N ALA A 240 11.92 -2.79 3.95
CA ALA A 240 11.82 -2.68 5.40
C ALA A 240 10.48 -3.22 5.92
N GLY A 241 9.38 -2.85 5.27
CA GLY A 241 8.05 -3.37 5.58
C GLY A 241 8.00 -4.90 5.44
N ARG A 242 8.59 -5.44 4.36
CA ARG A 242 8.70 -6.90 4.15
C ARG A 242 9.51 -7.61 5.22
N ALA A 243 10.70 -7.09 5.53
CA ALA A 243 11.57 -7.69 6.54
C ALA A 243 10.89 -7.71 7.92
N SER A 244 10.05 -6.70 8.20
CA SER A 244 9.31 -6.66 9.44
C SER A 244 8.26 -7.78 9.56
N MET A 245 7.71 -8.31 8.46
CA MET A 245 6.55 -9.24 8.46
C MET A 245 6.82 -10.56 9.20
N VAL A 246 8.07 -10.96 9.33
CA VAL A 246 8.48 -12.18 10.05
C VAL A 246 8.20 -12.08 11.57
N PHE A 247 8.11 -10.85 12.09
CA PHE A 247 8.00 -10.61 13.53
C PHE A 247 6.56 -10.31 13.98
N HIS A 248 6.31 -10.45 15.27
CA HIS A 248 5.08 -10.04 15.94
C HIS A 248 5.36 -9.66 17.41
N ASP A 249 4.44 -8.90 18.02
CA ASP A 249 4.68 -8.23 19.31
C ASP A 249 4.42 -9.11 20.53
N GLY A 250 4.11 -10.38 20.33
CA GLY A 250 3.66 -11.31 21.39
C GLY A 250 2.33 -10.94 22.07
N ARG A 251 1.75 -9.77 21.80
CA ARG A 251 0.49 -9.30 22.38
C ARG A 251 -0.70 -10.05 21.77
N ARG A 252 -1.31 -10.96 22.55
CA ARG A 252 -2.62 -11.55 22.27
C ARG A 252 -3.69 -10.67 22.92
N GLY A 253 -4.24 -9.69 22.21
CA GLY A 253 -5.30 -8.84 22.74
C GLY A 253 -5.47 -7.53 21.98
N ALA A 254 -6.67 -6.95 22.08
CA ALA A 254 -7.14 -5.79 21.34
C ALA A 254 -6.07 -4.69 21.22
N PRO A 255 -5.96 -4.04 20.04
CA PRO A 255 -5.00 -2.97 19.83
C PRO A 255 -5.15 -1.92 20.93
N SER A 256 -4.09 -1.71 21.70
CA SER A 256 -4.04 -0.54 22.57
C SER A 256 -4.07 0.67 21.67
N ASP A 257 -5.19 1.38 21.69
CA ASP A 257 -5.47 2.62 20.95
C ASP A 257 -4.56 3.80 21.38
N GLY A 258 -3.51 3.52 22.18
CA GLY A 258 -2.62 4.51 22.79
C GLY A 258 -1.62 5.11 21.81
N GLY A 259 -1.28 4.39 20.72
CA GLY A 259 -0.44 4.90 19.65
C GLY A 259 -1.29 5.40 18.50
N LYS A 260 -1.59 6.70 18.42
CA LYS A 260 -2.25 7.31 17.25
C LYS A 260 -1.40 7.24 15.96
N VAL A 261 -0.40 6.37 15.88
CA VAL A 261 0.55 6.24 14.77
C VAL A 261 -0.15 5.67 13.55
N VAL A 262 -0.96 4.62 13.69
CA VAL A 262 -1.72 4.04 12.57
C VAL A 262 -2.66 5.09 11.96
N SER A 263 -3.46 5.78 12.78
CA SER A 263 -4.39 6.80 12.30
C SER A 263 -3.67 8.02 11.71
N SER A 264 -2.53 8.42 12.28
CA SER A 264 -1.70 9.50 11.69
C SER A 264 -1.03 9.08 10.38
N SER A 265 -0.61 7.82 10.25
CA SER A 265 -0.07 7.26 9.01
C SER A 265 -1.13 7.24 7.91
N GLN A 266 -2.36 6.83 8.26
CA GLN A 266 -3.51 6.89 7.36
C GLN A 266 -3.87 8.33 6.97
N ALA A 267 -3.80 9.28 7.91
CA ALA A 267 -4.05 10.69 7.64
C ALA A 267 -3.03 11.26 6.64
N LEU A 268 -1.74 10.95 6.80
CA LEU A 268 -0.70 11.37 5.85
C LEU A 268 -0.93 10.79 4.44
N VAL A 269 -1.20 9.49 4.35
CA VAL A 269 -1.48 8.83 3.06
C VAL A 269 -2.74 9.41 2.40
N ARG A 270 -3.75 9.77 3.19
CA ARG A 270 -4.97 10.41 2.70
C ARG A 270 -4.70 11.83 2.21
N ALA A 271 -3.95 12.64 2.96
CA ALA A 271 -3.60 13.99 2.56
C ALA A 271 -2.79 13.99 1.24
N LEU A 272 -1.75 13.14 1.15
CA LEU A 272 -0.94 12.99 -0.07
C LEU A 272 -1.79 12.58 -1.29
N ARG A 273 -2.77 11.71 -1.05
CA ARG A 273 -3.72 11.28 -2.09
C ARG A 273 -4.62 12.43 -2.54
N ASN A 274 -5.17 13.20 -1.61
CA ASN A 274 -6.07 14.32 -1.94
C ASN A 274 -5.36 15.34 -2.82
N GLU A 275 -4.12 15.70 -2.48
CA GLU A 275 -3.31 16.61 -3.32
C GLU A 275 -3.11 16.08 -4.75
N VAL A 276 -2.81 14.79 -4.91
CA VAL A 276 -2.60 14.18 -6.24
C VAL A 276 -3.92 13.97 -6.99
N GLY A 277 -5.02 13.67 -6.29
CA GLY A 277 -6.36 13.51 -6.88
C GLY A 277 -6.92 14.83 -7.42
N VAL A 278 -6.72 15.93 -6.69
CA VAL A 278 -7.09 17.29 -7.12
C VAL A 278 -6.42 17.67 -8.45
N LEU A 279 -5.23 17.12 -8.74
CA LEU A 279 -4.54 17.32 -10.01
C LEU A 279 -5.20 16.57 -11.18
N ALA A 280 -5.63 15.32 -10.95
CA ALA A 280 -6.21 14.47 -11.99
C ALA A 280 -7.58 15.00 -12.46
N ASP A 281 -8.41 15.47 -11.53
CA ASP A 281 -9.74 16.02 -11.85
C ASP A 281 -9.68 17.40 -12.53
N ARG A 282 -8.59 18.17 -12.34
CA ARG A 282 -8.38 19.48 -12.98
C ARG A 282 -7.67 19.41 -14.34
N GLY A 283 -7.24 18.21 -14.77
CA GLY A 283 -6.53 17.99 -16.03
C GLY A 283 -7.30 18.42 -17.30
N GLU A 284 -8.62 18.66 -17.19
CA GLU A 284 -9.43 19.16 -18.29
C GLU A 284 -9.39 20.70 -18.47
N GLN A 285 -8.84 21.46 -17.51
CA GLN A 285 -8.69 22.92 -17.61
C GLN A 285 -7.33 23.40 -17.10
N HIS A 286 -6.38 23.56 -18.04
CA HIS A 286 -5.24 24.49 -18.04
C HIS A 286 -4.71 24.94 -16.66
N ASP A 287 -3.70 24.26 -16.08
CA ASP A 287 -2.63 24.99 -15.36
C ASP A 287 -1.37 24.16 -15.06
N SER A 288 -0.18 24.64 -15.47
CA SER A 288 1.10 24.12 -14.97
C SER A 288 1.33 24.48 -13.50
N LYS A 289 0.59 25.48 -13.00
CA LYS A 289 0.67 25.98 -11.63
C LYS A 289 0.21 24.95 -10.60
N THR A 290 -0.87 24.20 -10.90
CA THR A 290 -1.38 23.16 -10.00
C THR A 290 -0.42 21.98 -9.84
N SER A 291 0.34 21.64 -10.89
CA SER A 291 1.37 20.58 -10.81
C SER A 291 2.56 20.98 -9.94
N ALA A 292 2.96 22.25 -9.97
CA ALA A 292 4.02 22.77 -9.12
C ALA A 292 3.62 22.79 -7.63
N ASP A 293 2.37 23.16 -7.32
CA ASP A 293 1.85 23.19 -5.95
C ASP A 293 1.78 21.78 -5.33
N VAL A 294 1.27 20.79 -6.09
CA VAL A 294 1.24 19.38 -5.66
C VAL A 294 2.66 18.83 -5.51
N ALA A 295 3.56 19.16 -6.43
CA ALA A 295 4.96 18.77 -6.31
C ALA A 295 5.61 19.39 -5.07
N ALA A 296 5.28 20.62 -4.70
CA ALA A 296 5.76 21.28 -3.48
C ALA A 296 5.20 20.64 -2.20
N ALA A 297 3.92 20.29 -2.15
CA ALA A 297 3.32 19.61 -0.99
C ALA A 297 3.92 18.21 -0.77
N VAL A 298 4.07 17.43 -1.85
CA VAL A 298 4.70 16.11 -1.82
C VAL A 298 6.19 16.22 -1.48
N GLN A 299 6.87 17.25 -1.97
CA GLN A 299 8.24 17.58 -1.63
C GLN A 299 8.42 17.81 -0.13
N GLU A 300 7.52 18.61 0.45
CA GLU A 300 7.58 18.95 1.86
C GLU A 300 7.35 17.73 2.76
N ALA A 301 6.45 16.82 2.35
CA ALA A 301 6.26 15.52 2.99
C ALA A 301 7.50 14.63 2.89
N ALA A 302 8.13 14.58 1.71
CA ALA A 302 9.33 13.78 1.47
C ALA A 302 10.50 14.26 2.34
N ASN A 303 10.59 15.56 2.61
CA ASN A 303 11.57 16.15 3.53
C ASN A 303 11.37 15.72 5.00
N GLN A 304 10.20 15.17 5.37
CA GLN A 304 9.96 14.62 6.71
C GLN A 304 10.37 13.14 6.85
N ILE A 305 10.60 12.43 5.73
CA ILE A 305 10.93 10.99 5.75
C ILE A 305 12.23 10.70 6.54
N PRO A 306 13.32 11.48 6.43
CA PRO A 306 14.53 11.24 7.23
C PRO A 306 14.26 11.25 8.74
N ALA A 307 13.47 12.22 9.23
CA ALA A 307 13.11 12.29 10.65
C ALA A 307 12.28 11.07 11.08
N LEU A 308 11.35 10.62 10.24
CA LEU A 308 10.58 9.39 10.46
C LEU A 308 11.52 8.17 10.50
N ALA A 309 12.52 8.13 9.62
CA ALA A 309 13.48 7.04 9.52
C ALA A 309 14.34 6.89 10.76
N ASP A 310 14.80 8.00 11.36
CA ASP A 310 15.55 7.98 12.61
C ASP A 310 14.75 7.35 13.76
N ARG A 311 13.46 7.67 13.83
CA ARG A 311 12.54 7.16 14.86
C ARG A 311 12.29 5.66 14.68
N LEU A 312 12.13 5.20 13.44
CA LEU A 312 12.00 3.78 13.13
C LEU A 312 13.31 3.00 13.37
N THR A 313 14.46 3.58 13.04
CA THR A 313 15.78 2.97 13.30
C THR A 313 15.99 2.78 14.80
N THR A 314 15.72 3.83 15.59
CA THR A 314 15.81 3.77 17.06
C THR A 314 14.88 2.70 17.64
N ALA A 315 13.68 2.51 17.07
CA ALA A 315 12.76 1.48 17.50
C ALA A 315 13.31 0.06 17.26
N VAL A 316 13.89 -0.20 16.08
CA VAL A 316 14.51 -1.49 15.74
C VAL A 316 15.72 -1.78 16.63
N GLU A 317 16.58 -0.79 16.87
CA GLU A 317 17.72 -0.92 17.77
C GLU A 317 17.29 -1.22 19.21
N ARG A 318 16.18 -0.62 19.65
CA ARG A 318 15.60 -0.93 20.95
C ARG A 318 15.12 -2.38 20.99
N TRP A 319 14.32 -2.81 20.01
CA TRP A 319 13.82 -4.19 19.96
C TRP A 319 14.93 -5.22 19.87
N SER A 320 16.00 -4.92 19.15
CA SER A 320 17.21 -5.76 19.08
C SER A 320 17.84 -5.93 20.47
N ARG A 321 17.96 -4.84 21.24
CA ARG A 321 18.51 -4.88 22.61
C ARG A 321 17.57 -5.52 23.64
N THR A 322 16.27 -5.28 23.53
CA THR A 322 15.29 -5.72 24.54
C THR A 322 14.66 -7.06 24.21
N GLY A 323 14.83 -7.59 22.99
CA GLY A 323 14.19 -8.81 22.51
C GLY A 323 12.66 -8.76 22.53
N GLN A 324 12.03 -7.60 22.32
CA GLN A 324 10.58 -7.46 22.51
C GLN A 324 9.73 -8.11 21.40
N LEU A 325 10.35 -8.55 20.30
CA LEU A 325 9.66 -9.18 19.19
C LEU A 325 9.74 -10.71 19.27
N PHE A 326 8.76 -11.36 18.66
CA PHE A 326 8.67 -12.80 18.52
C PHE A 326 8.53 -13.16 17.03
N ALA A 327 8.93 -14.35 16.64
CA ALA A 327 8.78 -14.86 15.29
C ALA A 327 8.63 -16.38 15.29
N ASN A 328 8.12 -16.94 14.21
CA ASN A 328 8.20 -18.38 14.02
C ASN A 328 9.67 -18.79 13.93
N ALA A 329 10.07 -19.83 14.65
CA ALA A 329 11.45 -20.26 14.68
C ALA A 329 12.00 -20.60 13.28
N ARG A 330 11.13 -21.09 12.38
CA ARG A 330 11.46 -21.48 11.00
C ARG A 330 11.72 -20.30 10.06
N ASP A 331 11.21 -19.12 10.39
CA ASP A 331 11.25 -17.96 9.50
C ASP A 331 12.41 -16.99 9.81
N LEU A 332 13.11 -17.21 10.93
CA LEU A 332 14.29 -16.42 11.29
C LEU A 332 15.58 -16.94 10.62
N PRO A 333 16.62 -16.10 10.55
CA PRO A 333 17.90 -16.47 9.95
C PRO A 333 18.51 -17.73 10.57
N ARG A 334 19.23 -18.50 9.76
CA ARG A 334 20.04 -19.60 10.27
C ARG A 334 21.25 -19.02 11.00
N MET A 335 21.46 -19.46 12.24
CA MET A 335 22.65 -19.14 13.03
C MET A 335 23.70 -20.22 12.83
N GLU A 336 24.98 -19.85 12.81
CA GLU A 336 26.09 -20.82 12.75
C GLU A 336 26.14 -21.75 13.97
N ALA A 337 25.85 -21.20 15.16
CA ALA A 337 25.75 -21.94 16.42
C ALA A 337 24.32 -21.87 16.98
N MET A 338 23.39 -22.58 16.34
CA MET A 338 21.99 -22.57 16.76
C MET A 338 21.81 -23.30 18.11
N PRO A 339 21.23 -22.64 19.15
CA PRO A 339 20.98 -23.29 20.43
C PRO A 339 20.05 -24.52 20.30
N GLU A 340 20.22 -25.55 21.12
CA GLU A 340 19.38 -26.76 21.06
C GLU A 340 17.88 -26.44 21.22
N ASP A 341 17.54 -25.55 22.14
CA ASP A 341 16.16 -25.08 22.35
C ASP A 341 15.56 -24.47 21.07
N ARG A 342 16.40 -23.79 20.29
CA ARG A 342 16.02 -23.17 19.03
C ARG A 342 15.80 -24.21 17.94
N ILE A 343 16.66 -25.22 17.86
CA ILE A 343 16.48 -26.36 16.94
C ILE A 343 15.17 -27.07 17.24
N GLN A 344 14.87 -27.34 18.51
CA GLN A 344 13.60 -27.95 18.92
C GLN A 344 12.40 -27.07 18.57
N ALA A 345 12.52 -25.74 18.71
CA ALA A 345 11.47 -24.82 18.29
C ALA A 345 11.27 -24.81 16.76
N VAL A 346 12.33 -24.88 15.96
CA VAL A 346 12.24 -25.01 14.49
C VAL A 346 11.54 -26.30 14.10
N ILE A 347 11.94 -27.43 14.68
CA ILE A 347 11.33 -28.75 14.42
C ILE A 347 9.84 -28.70 14.75
N ALA A 348 9.50 -28.20 15.94
CA ALA A 348 8.12 -28.09 16.42
C ALA A 348 7.31 -26.93 15.80
N GLY A 349 7.92 -26.06 14.98
CA GLY A 349 7.26 -24.90 14.40
C GLY A 349 6.77 -23.86 15.43
N ARG A 350 7.48 -23.74 16.56
CA ARG A 350 7.10 -22.86 17.68
C ARG A 350 7.51 -21.41 17.41
N HIS A 351 6.77 -20.49 18.02
CA HIS A 351 7.16 -19.09 18.09
C HIS A 351 8.18 -18.89 19.22
N VAL A 352 9.17 -18.06 18.95
CA VAL A 352 10.30 -17.79 19.83
C VAL A 352 10.59 -16.31 19.86
N ARG A 353 11.14 -15.85 20.98
CA ARG A 353 11.60 -14.47 21.14
C ARG A 353 12.77 -14.22 20.18
N ALA A 354 12.69 -13.14 19.42
CA ALA A 354 13.76 -12.72 18.52
C ALA A 354 14.88 -12.05 19.33
N SER A 355 16.11 -12.46 19.04
CA SER A 355 17.35 -11.91 19.59
C SER A 355 17.90 -10.78 18.70
N GLY A 356 18.95 -10.08 19.15
CA GLY A 356 19.53 -8.98 18.39
C GLY A 356 19.93 -9.40 16.95
N ASP A 357 20.64 -10.52 16.83
CA ASP A 357 21.09 -11.09 15.55
C ASP A 357 19.92 -11.42 14.61
N ASP A 358 18.76 -11.82 15.17
CA ASP A 358 17.56 -12.09 14.38
C ASP A 358 17.04 -10.81 13.69
N LEU A 359 17.25 -9.64 14.32
CA LEU A 359 16.83 -8.33 13.81
C LEU A 359 17.86 -7.66 12.90
N ASP A 360 19.08 -8.16 12.75
CA ASP A 360 20.15 -7.55 11.94
C ASP A 360 19.68 -7.21 10.53
N ARG A 361 18.96 -8.15 9.89
CA ARG A 361 18.41 -7.93 8.55
C ARG A 361 17.43 -6.76 8.54
N LEU A 362 16.55 -6.67 9.54
CA LEU A 362 15.58 -5.58 9.65
C LEU A 362 16.31 -4.25 9.88
N GLN A 363 17.32 -4.23 10.75
CA GLN A 363 18.14 -3.05 11.02
C GLN A 363 18.87 -2.57 9.77
N GLN A 364 19.47 -3.48 8.99
CA GLN A 364 20.15 -3.14 7.74
C GLN A 364 19.21 -2.54 6.70
N VAL A 365 18.03 -3.12 6.49
CA VAL A 365 17.09 -2.60 5.48
C VAL A 365 16.47 -1.27 5.91
N VAL A 366 16.19 -1.08 7.20
CA VAL A 366 15.69 0.21 7.74
C VAL A 366 16.76 1.28 7.65
N GLY A 367 18.01 0.97 8.05
CA GLY A 367 19.14 1.89 7.91
C GLY A 367 19.40 2.27 6.45
N ARG A 368 19.28 1.31 5.51
CA ARG A 368 19.38 1.61 4.08
C ARG A 368 18.25 2.50 3.58
N ALA A 369 17.02 2.28 4.04
CA ALA A 369 15.88 3.13 3.71
C ALA A 369 16.06 4.55 4.27
N ALA A 370 16.60 4.69 5.48
CA ALA A 370 16.93 5.98 6.10
C ALA A 370 17.98 6.75 5.27
N ASN A 371 19.07 6.08 4.88
CA ASN A 371 20.12 6.67 4.05
C ASN A 371 19.58 7.14 2.69
N LEU A 372 18.77 6.32 2.02
CA LEU A 372 18.16 6.68 0.75
C LEU A 372 17.13 7.81 0.88
N SER A 373 16.42 7.88 2.01
CA SER A 373 15.47 8.98 2.29
C SER A 373 16.18 10.30 2.54
N THR A 374 17.36 10.26 3.18
CA THR A 374 18.23 11.44 3.35
C THR A 374 18.74 11.92 1.99
N GLY A 375 19.26 11.00 1.17
CA GLY A 375 19.69 11.30 -0.19
C GLY A 375 18.55 11.83 -1.09
N LEU A 376 17.32 11.34 -0.88
CA LEU A 376 16.11 11.86 -1.52
C LEU A 376 15.87 13.32 -1.13
N ALA A 377 15.79 13.63 0.17
CA ALA A 377 15.57 14.99 0.65
C ALA A 377 16.66 15.96 0.12
N ASP A 378 17.93 15.53 0.12
CA ASP A 378 19.04 16.32 -0.43
C ASP A 378 18.94 16.53 -1.95
N ALA A 379 18.56 15.50 -2.71
CA ALA A 379 18.37 15.60 -4.15
C ALA A 379 17.26 16.60 -4.49
N LEU A 380 16.17 16.54 -3.73
CA LEU A 380 15.03 17.40 -3.95
C LEU A 380 15.29 18.85 -3.54
N ASN A 381 15.98 19.10 -2.42
CA ASN A 381 16.38 20.44 -1.99
C ASN A 381 17.34 21.08 -3.02
N ARG A 382 18.25 20.30 -3.63
CA ARG A 382 19.11 20.77 -4.73
C ARG A 382 18.32 21.13 -5.99
N ALA A 383 17.29 20.35 -6.32
CA ALA A 383 16.43 20.62 -7.47
C ALA A 383 15.59 21.90 -7.29
N ALA A 384 15.19 22.25 -6.07
CA ALA A 384 14.50 23.51 -5.78
C ALA A 384 15.42 24.74 -5.88
N GLY A 385 16.70 24.60 -5.49
CA GLY A 385 17.68 25.71 -5.50
C GLY A 385 18.17 26.16 -6.88
N THR A 386 17.82 25.47 -7.97
CA THR A 386 18.27 25.79 -9.34
C THR A 386 17.34 26.71 -10.13
N GLU A 387 16.13 26.99 -9.62
CA GLU A 387 15.17 27.91 -10.27
C GLU A 387 15.57 29.41 -10.34
N PRO A 388 16.36 30.00 -9.40
CA PRO A 388 16.67 31.43 -9.48
C PRO A 388 17.63 31.81 -10.63
N LEU A 389 18.45 30.87 -11.10
CA LEU A 389 19.44 31.12 -12.16
C LEU A 389 18.83 31.05 -13.57
N ALA A 390 17.83 30.18 -13.77
CA ALA A 390 17.14 30.06 -15.05
C ALA A 390 16.26 31.29 -15.37
N GLN A 391 15.66 31.93 -14.35
CA GLN A 391 14.92 33.17 -14.54
C GLN A 391 15.82 34.38 -14.83
N ARG A 392 17.00 34.48 -14.20
CA ARG A 392 17.98 35.55 -14.52
C ARG A 392 18.48 35.48 -15.97
N HIS A 393 18.74 34.28 -16.50
CA HIS A 393 19.13 34.13 -17.91
C HIS A 393 18.00 34.36 -18.93
N ARG A 394 16.73 34.23 -18.52
CA ARG A 394 15.58 34.63 -19.36
C ARG A 394 15.36 36.14 -19.36
N ALA A 395 15.51 36.81 -18.22
CA ALA A 395 15.43 38.28 -18.14
C ALA A 395 16.56 38.95 -18.94
N ASP A 396 17.79 38.45 -18.85
CA ASP A 396 18.95 38.97 -19.59
C ASP A 396 18.85 38.80 -21.13
N ARG A 397 18.04 37.85 -21.61
CA ARG A 397 17.79 37.65 -23.04
C ARG A 397 16.72 38.57 -23.61
N CYS A 398 15.74 39.01 -22.81
CA CYS A 398 14.74 39.96 -23.26
C CYS A 398 15.28 41.39 -23.36
N ASP A 399 16.31 41.75 -22.58
CA ASP A 399 16.87 43.12 -22.57
C ASP A 399 17.86 43.41 -23.72
N ARG A 400 18.26 42.40 -24.50
CA ARG A 400 19.14 42.59 -25.68
C ARG A 400 18.39 42.80 -27.01
N GLY A 401 17.06 42.85 -26.99
CA GLY A 401 16.22 42.96 -28.19
C GLY A 401 15.82 44.37 -28.63
N ALA A 402 16.29 45.44 -27.98
CA ALA A 402 15.84 46.80 -28.29
C ALA A 402 17.01 47.80 -28.38
N LYS A 403 17.71 47.82 -29.52
CA LYS A 403 18.32 49.02 -30.11
C LYS A 403 18.95 48.70 -31.47
N VAL A 404 18.20 49.00 -32.54
CA VAL A 404 18.77 49.33 -33.85
C VAL A 404 18.23 50.71 -34.21
N PRO A 405 19.08 51.74 -34.36
CA PRO A 405 18.66 53.04 -34.86
C PRO A 405 18.72 53.01 -36.40
N GLY A 406 17.61 53.35 -37.06
CA GLY A 406 17.56 53.56 -38.50
C GLY A 406 16.87 54.88 -38.78
N ASP A 407 17.68 55.88 -39.14
CA ASP A 407 17.25 57.17 -39.63
C ASP A 407 17.84 57.38 -41.03
N ALA A 408 17.14 58.19 -41.83
CA ALA A 408 17.46 58.70 -43.17
C ALA A 408 17.04 57.87 -44.43
N ASP A 409 15.78 58.07 -44.85
CA ASP A 409 15.38 59.00 -45.93
C ASP A 409 15.96 58.87 -47.37
N ARG A 410 15.03 58.92 -48.33
CA ARG A 410 15.10 59.29 -49.78
C ARG A 410 15.59 58.27 -50.82
N LEU A 411 14.69 57.96 -51.76
CA LEU A 411 14.65 58.46 -53.16
C LEU A 411 13.40 57.91 -53.88
N LEU A 412 12.32 58.71 -54.00
CA LEU A 412 11.75 59.28 -55.24
C LEU A 412 11.49 58.25 -56.37
N SER A 413 10.25 57.80 -56.55
CA SER A 413 9.23 58.37 -57.46
C SER A 413 9.50 58.13 -58.94
N LEU A 414 8.71 57.26 -59.60
CA LEU A 414 8.16 57.53 -60.93
C LEU A 414 6.93 56.62 -61.21
N ASP A 415 5.93 57.23 -61.84
CA ASP A 415 4.52 56.82 -62.00
C ASP A 415 4.22 55.60 -62.91
N PRO A 416 2.98 55.05 -62.85
CA PRO A 416 2.35 54.11 -63.81
C PRO A 416 1.79 54.91 -65.05
N PRO A 417 1.05 54.37 -66.08
CA PRO A 417 0.14 53.22 -66.06
C PRO A 417 -0.13 52.43 -67.40
N MET A 418 -1.05 51.45 -67.31
CA MET A 418 -1.93 50.83 -68.34
C MET A 418 -1.25 50.06 -69.50
N SER A 419 -1.67 48.86 -69.92
CA SER A 419 -2.99 48.21 -69.99
C SER A 419 -2.94 46.71 -69.74
#